data_AF-A0A918V9G0-F1
#
_entry.id   AF-A0A918V9G0-F1
#
_cell.length_a   1.000
_cell.length_b   1.000
_cell.length_c   1.000
_cell.angle_alpha   90.00
_cell.angle_beta   90.00
_cell.angle_gamma   90.00
#
_symmetry.space_group_name_H-M   'P 1'
#
loop_
_entity.id
_entity.type
_entity.pdbx_description
1 polymer ?
#
loop_
_entity_poly.entity_id
_entity_poly.type
_entity_poly.pdbx_seq_one_letter_code
_entity_poly.pdbx_strand_id
1 'polypeptide(L)'
;MDDHGDDFGPWGWENTATAVQRTEEEWATIARYIRHAANKLGPQLPLCLPGEPQECGRPAQQHVLAWSAHLKAVAHHLIEQSTPSEARGAHAVGPLYQRRLAELRAQSTPVHAPH
;
A
#
# COMPACT_ATOMS: atom_id res chain seq x y z
N MET A 1 5.76 13.96 -14.73
CA MET A 1 4.86 13.88 -13.57
C MET A 1 4.89 12.44 -13.16
N ASP A 2 5.38 12.14 -11.95
CA ASP A 2 5.36 10.79 -11.42
C ASP A 2 3.92 10.43 -11.05
N ASP A 3 3.52 9.19 -11.33
CA ASP A 3 2.17 8.72 -11.05
C ASP A 3 2.02 8.39 -9.56
N HIS A 4 1.17 9.16 -8.88
CA HIS A 4 0.83 9.00 -7.46
C HIS A 4 -0.60 8.46 -7.26
N GLY A 5 -1.17 7.77 -8.25
CA GLY A 5 -2.57 7.33 -8.22
C GLY A 5 -3.52 8.51 -8.38
N ASP A 6 -3.17 9.44 -9.26
CA ASP A 6 -3.88 10.73 -9.45
C ASP A 6 -5.24 10.60 -10.14
N ASP A 7 -5.55 9.41 -10.63
CA ASP A 7 -6.79 9.10 -11.34
C ASP A 7 -8.06 9.18 -10.47
N PHE A 8 -7.91 9.22 -9.13
CA PHE A 8 -9.04 9.18 -8.20
C PHE A 8 -9.61 10.57 -7.83
N GLY A 9 -9.00 11.67 -8.32
CA GLY A 9 -9.47 13.04 -8.08
C GLY A 9 -8.91 13.71 -6.81
N PRO A 10 -9.45 14.89 -6.41
CA PRO A 10 -8.89 15.68 -5.32
C PRO A 10 -9.05 14.99 -3.96
N TRP A 11 -7.94 14.83 -3.24
CA TRP A 11 -7.92 14.34 -1.86
C TRP A 11 -8.43 15.43 -0.91
N GLY A 12 -9.35 15.09 0.01
CA GLY A 12 -9.83 16.01 1.07
C GLY A 12 -11.34 16.18 1.24
N TRP A 13 -12.15 15.56 0.38
CA TRP A 13 -13.62 15.54 0.44
C TRP A 13 -14.23 14.29 1.07
N GLU A 14 -13.42 13.29 1.41
CA GLU A 14 -13.87 11.99 1.89
C GLU A 14 -14.13 12.00 3.41
N ASN A 15 -15.24 11.41 3.84
CA ASN A 15 -15.58 11.28 5.25
C ASN A 15 -14.66 10.21 5.90
N THR A 16 -13.68 10.64 6.69
CA THR A 16 -12.62 9.78 7.28
C THR A 16 -13.08 8.92 8.45
N ALA A 17 -14.38 8.87 8.75
CA ALA A 17 -14.96 8.26 9.95
C ALA A 17 -14.63 6.75 10.12
N THR A 18 -14.24 6.04 9.06
CA THR A 18 -13.88 4.62 9.09
C THR A 18 -12.40 4.36 8.83
N ALA A 19 -11.61 5.39 8.48
CA ALA A 19 -10.18 5.24 8.21
C ALA A 19 -9.39 5.22 9.52
N VAL A 20 -8.33 4.40 9.57
CA VAL A 20 -7.39 4.40 10.69
C VAL A 20 -6.77 5.79 10.81
N GLN A 21 -6.91 6.39 11.98
CA GLN A 21 -6.33 7.70 12.28
C GLN A 21 -4.85 7.54 12.59
N ARG A 22 -4.01 8.26 11.85
CA ARG A 22 -2.56 8.38 12.09
C ARG A 22 -2.16 9.81 11.80
N THR A 23 -1.11 10.25 12.48
CA THR A 23 -0.44 11.51 12.18
C THR A 23 0.24 11.47 10.81
N GLU A 24 0.53 12.64 10.25
CA GLU A 24 1.25 12.76 8.98
C GLU A 24 2.66 12.11 9.05
N GLU A 25 3.33 12.21 10.20
CA GLU A 25 4.64 11.60 10.41
C GLU A 25 4.59 10.06 10.43
N GLU A 26 3.57 9.49 11.08
CA GLU A 26 3.32 8.04 11.07
C GLU A 26 3.02 7.54 9.66
N TRP A 27 2.20 8.27 8.90
CA TRP A 27 1.94 7.96 7.49
C TRP A 27 3.20 8.05 6.64
N ALA A 28 4.02 9.09 6.82
CA ALA A 28 5.27 9.25 6.08
C ALA A 28 6.24 8.10 6.37
N THR A 29 6.28 7.63 7.61
CA THR A 29 7.08 6.47 8.00
C THR A 29 6.61 5.19 7.31
N ILE A 30 5.29 4.94 7.28
CA ILE A 30 4.73 3.79 6.55
C ILE A 30 5.03 3.90 5.05
N ALA A 31 4.84 5.09 4.46
CA ALA A 31 5.12 5.33 3.04
C ALA A 31 6.59 5.05 2.70
N ARG A 32 7.54 5.49 3.52
CA ARG A 32 8.97 5.19 3.35
C ARG A 32 9.24 3.69 3.33
N TYR A 33 8.63 2.91 4.24
CA TYR A 33 8.82 1.47 4.28
C TYR A 33 8.23 0.76 3.05
N ILE A 34 7.02 1.14 2.62
CA ILE A 34 6.39 0.59 1.42
C ILE A 34 7.24 0.90 0.20
N ARG A 35 7.69 2.15 0.04
CA ARG A 35 8.60 2.54 -1.04
C ARG A 35 9.88 1.72 -1.02
N HIS A 36 10.50 1.55 0.14
CA HIS A 36 11.73 0.78 0.25
C HIS A 36 11.53 -0.68 -0.17
N ALA A 37 10.40 -1.29 0.20
CA ALA A 37 10.05 -2.64 -0.24
C ALA A 37 9.79 -2.71 -1.75
N ALA A 38 9.03 -1.78 -2.31
CA ALA A 38 8.74 -1.69 -3.74
C ALA A 38 10.03 -1.52 -4.56
N ASN A 39 10.89 -0.59 -4.18
CA ASN A 39 12.15 -0.30 -4.88
C ASN A 39 13.15 -1.47 -4.86
N LYS A 40 13.00 -2.43 -3.93
CA LYS A 40 13.82 -3.66 -3.90
C LYS A 40 13.35 -4.71 -4.89
N LEU A 41 12.09 -4.68 -5.30
CA LEU A 41 11.43 -5.73 -6.07
C LEU A 41 10.97 -5.25 -7.46
N GLY A 42 10.95 -3.95 -7.69
CA GLY A 42 10.46 -3.33 -8.92
C GLY A 42 11.13 -2.00 -9.21
N PRO A 43 10.56 -1.21 -10.13
CA PRO A 43 11.05 0.12 -10.48
C PRO A 43 11.15 1.06 -9.27
N GLN A 44 12.04 2.03 -9.34
CA GLN A 44 12.19 3.02 -8.28
C GLN A 44 11.01 4.00 -8.29
N LEU A 45 10.37 4.14 -7.14
CA LEU A 45 9.38 5.17 -6.85
C LEU A 45 10.05 6.47 -6.39
N PRO A 46 9.39 7.63 -6.60
CA PRO A 46 9.97 8.95 -6.33
C PRO A 46 10.26 9.24 -4.86
N LEU A 47 11.22 10.16 -4.64
CA LEU A 47 11.59 10.73 -3.33
C LEU A 47 10.84 12.04 -3.07
N CYS A 48 9.52 11.94 -2.87
CA CYS A 48 8.60 13.09 -2.83
C CYS A 48 7.76 13.21 -1.56
N LEU A 49 8.13 12.54 -0.47
CA LEU A 49 7.50 12.73 0.85
C LEU A 49 7.90 14.07 1.47
N PRO A 50 7.19 14.52 2.53
CA PRO A 50 7.60 15.70 3.31
C PRO A 50 9.07 15.63 3.74
N GLY A 51 9.82 16.70 3.45
CA GLY A 51 11.25 16.84 3.74
C GLY A 51 12.20 16.19 2.74
N GLU A 52 11.70 15.61 1.65
CA GLU A 52 12.52 14.99 0.61
C GLU A 52 12.85 15.95 -0.55
N PRO A 53 13.93 15.71 -1.33
CA PRO A 53 14.39 16.65 -2.35
C PRO A 53 13.36 16.99 -3.45
N GLN A 54 12.37 16.12 -3.67
CA GLN A 54 11.31 16.31 -4.67
C GLN A 54 9.93 16.32 -4.00
N GLU A 55 9.83 16.85 -2.77
CA GLU A 55 8.57 16.97 -2.04
C GLU A 55 7.46 17.51 -2.95
N CYS A 56 6.40 16.72 -3.13
CA CYS A 56 5.33 17.02 -4.09
C CYS A 56 4.10 17.68 -3.45
N GLY A 57 4.14 17.92 -2.13
CA GLY A 57 3.05 18.54 -1.37
C GLY A 57 1.82 17.66 -1.12
N ARG A 58 1.85 16.39 -1.55
CA ARG A 58 0.75 15.44 -1.31
C ARG A 58 0.81 14.84 0.10
N PRO A 59 -0.32 14.56 0.75
CA PRO A 59 -0.33 13.87 2.04
C PRO A 59 0.39 12.53 1.96
N ALA A 60 1.12 12.17 3.01
CA ALA A 60 1.82 10.89 3.11
C ALA A 60 0.85 9.70 3.06
N GLN A 61 -0.39 9.87 3.54
CA GLN A 61 -1.43 8.86 3.38
C GLN A 61 -1.72 8.52 1.91
N GLN A 62 -1.72 9.52 1.02
CA GLN A 62 -1.88 9.28 -0.41
C GLN A 62 -0.72 8.43 -0.95
N HIS A 63 0.51 8.75 -0.54
CA HIS A 63 1.70 7.95 -0.91
C HIS A 63 1.61 6.51 -0.41
N VAL A 64 1.12 6.29 0.83
CA VAL A 64 0.88 4.93 1.33
C VAL A 64 -0.03 4.15 0.39
N LEU A 65 -1.11 4.75 -0.09
CA LEU A 65 -2.09 4.06 -0.93
C LEU A 65 -1.54 3.80 -2.34
N ALA A 66 -1.00 4.82 -2.99
CA ALA A 66 -0.41 4.72 -4.31
C ALA A 66 0.75 3.70 -4.35
N TRP A 67 1.68 3.80 -3.41
CA TRP A 67 2.83 2.90 -3.38
C TRP A 67 2.47 1.49 -2.89
N SER A 68 1.43 1.33 -2.06
CA SER A 68 0.90 0.00 -1.73
C SER A 68 0.30 -0.68 -2.95
N ALA A 69 -0.43 0.06 -3.79
CA ALA A 69 -0.97 -0.45 -5.04
C ALA A 69 0.15 -0.89 -5.99
N HIS A 70 1.20 -0.06 -6.12
CA HIS A 70 2.40 -0.41 -6.88
C HIS A 70 3.08 -1.68 -6.35
N LEU A 71 3.33 -1.77 -5.05
CA LEU A 71 3.95 -2.95 -4.42
C LEU A 71 3.08 -4.21 -4.62
N LYS A 72 1.76 -4.08 -4.52
CA LYS A 72 0.83 -5.19 -4.79
C LYS A 72 0.92 -5.66 -6.25
N ALA A 73 1.02 -4.75 -7.21
CA ALA A 73 1.19 -5.09 -8.61
C ALA A 73 2.53 -5.80 -8.87
N VAL A 74 3.62 -5.29 -8.31
CA VAL A 74 4.95 -5.94 -8.36
C VAL A 74 4.90 -7.35 -7.79
N ALA A 75 4.28 -7.53 -6.61
CA ALA A 75 4.16 -8.85 -5.98
C ALA A 75 3.30 -9.81 -6.82
N HIS A 76 2.20 -9.34 -7.42
CA HIS A 76 1.37 -10.14 -8.31
C HIS A 76 2.16 -10.61 -9.54
N HIS A 77 2.88 -9.69 -10.19
CA HIS A 77 3.70 -10.00 -11.35
C HIS A 77 4.79 -11.04 -11.03
N LEU A 78 5.44 -10.92 -9.86
CA LEU A 78 6.42 -11.90 -9.39
C LEU A 78 5.80 -13.29 -9.17
N ILE A 79 4.55 -13.37 -8.68
CA ILE A 79 3.83 -14.65 -8.55
C ILE A 79 3.65 -15.28 -9.93
N GLU A 80 3.16 -14.52 -10.92
CA GLU A 80 2.97 -15.02 -12.29
C GLU A 80 4.27 -15.57 -12.87
N GLN A 81 5.38 -14.84 -12.73
CA GLN A 81 6.69 -15.25 -13.22
C GLN A 81 7.29 -16.46 -12.49
N SER A 82 7.00 -16.61 -11.20
CA SER A 82 7.63 -17.63 -10.35
C SER A 82 6.80 -18.93 -10.27
N THR A 83 5.54 -18.91 -10.69
CA THR A 83 4.68 -20.09 -10.58
C THR A 83 4.95 -21.09 -11.70
N PRO A 84 5.11 -22.39 -11.39
CA PRO A 84 5.41 -23.41 -12.39
C PRO A 84 4.18 -23.82 -13.23
N SER A 85 3.00 -23.29 -12.91
CA SER A 85 1.78 -23.52 -13.67
C SER A 85 0.74 -22.43 -13.41
N GLU A 86 -0.13 -22.20 -14.39
CA GLU A 86 -1.25 -21.25 -14.33
C GLU A 86 -2.18 -21.53 -13.13
N ALA A 87 -2.51 -22.80 -12.87
CA ALA A 87 -3.35 -23.18 -11.73
C ALA A 87 -2.74 -22.78 -10.38
N ARG A 88 -1.41 -22.86 -10.23
CA ARG A 88 -0.73 -22.42 -9.00
C ARG A 88 -0.67 -20.89 -8.90
N GLY A 89 -0.45 -20.20 -10.02
CA GLY A 89 -0.56 -18.74 -10.09
C GLY A 89 -1.93 -18.25 -9.65
N ALA A 90 -2.99 -18.79 -10.25
CA ALA A 90 -4.38 -18.48 -9.91
C ALA A 90 -4.69 -18.74 -8.43
N HIS A 91 -4.20 -19.85 -7.87
CA HIS A 91 -4.35 -20.15 -6.45
C HIS A 91 -3.65 -19.11 -5.55
N ALA A 92 -2.44 -18.69 -5.92
CA ALA A 92 -1.63 -17.77 -5.14
C ALA A 92 -2.20 -16.34 -5.10
N VAL A 93 -2.59 -15.79 -6.26
CA VAL A 93 -3.14 -14.41 -6.36
C VAL A 93 -4.61 -14.31 -5.94
N GLY A 94 -5.32 -15.44 -5.89
CA GLY A 94 -6.72 -15.51 -5.46
C GLY A 94 -6.86 -16.08 -4.04
N PRO A 95 -7.19 -17.38 -3.88
CA PRO A 95 -7.47 -18.00 -2.58
C PRO A 95 -6.42 -17.75 -1.48
N LEU A 96 -5.13 -17.91 -1.81
CA LEU A 96 -4.07 -17.73 -0.81
C LEU A 96 -3.98 -16.26 -0.36
N TYR A 97 -4.01 -15.30 -1.29
CA TYR A 97 -4.07 -13.88 -0.99
C TYR A 97 -5.28 -13.53 -0.09
N GLN A 98 -6.47 -14.02 -0.42
CA GLN A 98 -7.68 -13.74 0.36
C GLN A 98 -7.58 -14.23 1.80
N ARG A 99 -7.05 -15.45 2.00
CA ARG A 99 -6.78 -15.98 3.34
C ARG A 99 -5.79 -15.10 4.12
N ARG A 100 -4.67 -14.70 3.51
CA ARG A 100 -3.70 -13.80 4.17
C ARG A 100 -4.29 -12.44 4.50
N LEU A 101 -5.12 -11.89 3.62
CA LEU A 101 -5.81 -10.63 3.85
C LEU A 101 -6.82 -10.73 5.01
N ALA A 102 -7.55 -11.85 5.09
CA ALA A 102 -8.46 -12.10 6.21
C ALA A 102 -7.71 -12.21 7.54
N GLU A 103 -6.58 -12.91 7.59
CA GLU A 103 -5.71 -13.01 8.77
C GLU A 103 -5.23 -11.62 9.24
N LEU A 104 -4.77 -10.77 8.33
CA LEU A 104 -4.33 -9.40 8.65
C LEU A 104 -5.47 -8.52 9.19
N ARG A 105 -6.67 -8.64 8.62
CA ARG A 105 -7.85 -7.93 9.10
C ARG A 105 -8.26 -8.38 10.50
N ALA A 106 -8.22 -9.68 10.77
CA ALA A 106 -8.54 -10.22 12.09
C ALA A 106 -7.57 -9.72 13.17
N GLN A 107 -6.28 -9.59 12.85
CA GLN A 107 -5.27 -9.03 13.77
C GLN A 107 -5.44 -7.52 14.02
N SER A 108 -6.07 -6.81 13.08
CA SER A 108 -6.22 -5.35 13.14
C SER A 108 -7.51 -4.91 13.86
N THR A 109 -8.41 -5.82 14.21
CA THR A 109 -9.61 -5.51 15.00
C THR A 109 -9.21 -5.26 16.45
N PRO A 110 -9.50 -4.08 17.03
CA PRO A 110 -9.23 -3.85 18.45
C PRO A 110 -10.07 -4.81 19.28
N VAL A 111 -9.44 -5.57 20.18
CA VAL A 111 -10.16 -6.23 21.28
C VAL A 111 -10.76 -5.12 22.13
N HIS A 112 -12.05 -4.88 21.98
CA HIS A 112 -12.81 -4.05 22.90
C HIS A 112 -12.91 -4.84 24.21
N ALA A 113 -12.01 -4.57 25.16
CA ALA A 113 -12.11 -5.11 26.51
C ALA A 113 -13.27 -4.39 27.22
N PRO A 114 -14.31 -5.08 27.70
CA PRO A 114 -15.32 -4.46 28.53
C PRO A 114 -14.69 -4.05 29.87
N HIS A 115 -14.88 -2.78 30.24
CA HIS A 115 -14.60 -2.25 31.58
C HIS A 115 -15.52 -2.86 32.64
#